data_AF-A0A952FIK1-F1
#
_entry.id   AF-A0A952FIK1-F1
#
_cell.length_a   1.000
_cell.length_b   1.000
_cell.length_c   1.000
_cell.angle_alpha   90.00
_cell.angle_beta   90.00
_cell.angle_gamma   90.00
#
_symmetry.space_group_name_H-M   'P 1'
#
loop_
_entity.id
_entity.type
_entity.pdbx_description
1 polymer ?
#
loop_
_entity_poly.entity_id
_entity_poly.type
_entity_poly.pdbx_seq_one_letter_code
_entity_poly.pdbx_strand_id
1 'polypeptide(L)'
;MPETLANGIHLIVVQSADGSLVVGDSHHYDDSPDPFAPQAVEGLILRHMTELLDVPQPVVTERWVGIYPSGPAEAFAEAPDEATRVVQVTSGTGMSTGFAIAEEVVAGLVGAAAPRHAA
;
A
#
# COMPACT_ATOMS: atom_id res chain seq x y z
N MET A 1 13.35 19.72 -2.79
CA MET A 1 12.22 19.02 -2.15
C MET A 1 12.62 18.28 -0.85
N PRO A 2 13.29 18.91 0.16
CA PRO A 2 13.65 18.19 1.40
C PRO A 2 12.42 17.69 2.17
N GLU A 3 11.38 18.52 2.27
CA GLU A 3 10.14 18.21 3.00
C GLU A 3 9.36 17.05 2.38
N THR A 4 9.40 16.89 1.05
CA THR A 4 8.75 15.77 0.35
C THR A 4 9.41 14.44 0.67
N LEU A 5 10.74 14.41 0.63
CA LEU A 5 11.50 13.21 0.98
C LEU A 5 11.37 12.89 2.47
N ALA A 6 11.36 13.91 3.34
CA ALA A 6 11.19 13.74 4.79
C ALA A 6 9.83 13.12 5.17
N ASN A 7 8.79 13.35 4.35
CA ASN A 7 7.47 12.76 4.54
C ASN A 7 7.28 11.44 3.76
N GLY A 8 8.35 10.90 3.18
CA GLY A 8 8.29 9.64 2.43
C GLY A 8 7.31 9.69 1.25
N ILE A 9 7.16 10.84 0.60
CA ILE A 9 6.17 10.98 -0.49
C ILE A 9 6.66 10.27 -1.75
N HIS A 10 5.85 9.34 -2.25
CA HIS A 10 5.98 8.71 -3.56
C HIS A 10 4.69 8.95 -4.33
N LEU A 11 4.71 9.93 -5.25
CA LEU A 11 3.50 10.35 -5.95
C LEU A 11 3.01 9.25 -6.91
N ILE A 12 1.80 8.75 -6.66
CA ILE A 12 1.02 7.86 -7.49
C ILE A 12 -0.32 8.55 -7.77
N VAL A 13 -0.68 8.62 -9.04
CA VAL A 13 -1.99 9.11 -9.50
C VAL A 13 -2.62 8.05 -10.38
N VAL A 14 -3.80 7.58 -9.99
CA VAL A 14 -4.57 6.58 -10.72
C VAL A 14 -5.92 7.17 -11.10
N GLN A 15 -6.26 7.08 -12.38
CA GLN A 15 -7.59 7.47 -12.84
C GLN A 15 -8.54 6.27 -12.79
N SER A 16 -9.66 6.44 -12.09
CA SER A 16 -10.77 5.51 -12.05
C SER A 16 -11.59 5.55 -13.34
N ALA A 17 -12.40 4.52 -13.58
CA ALA A 17 -13.25 4.43 -14.77
C ALA A 17 -14.28 5.56 -14.90
N ASP A 18 -14.66 6.20 -13.79
CA ASP A 18 -15.56 7.35 -13.75
C ASP A 18 -14.84 8.70 -13.94
N GLY A 19 -13.53 8.68 -14.16
CA GLY A 19 -12.69 9.86 -14.35
C GLY A 19 -12.17 10.50 -13.06
N SER A 20 -12.58 10.03 -11.88
CA SER A 20 -12.01 10.47 -10.60
C SER A 20 -10.55 10.06 -10.47
N LEU A 21 -9.79 10.77 -9.63
CA LEU A 21 -8.38 10.50 -9.38
C LEU A 21 -8.17 10.02 -7.94
N VAL A 22 -7.51 8.87 -7.80
CA VAL A 22 -6.90 8.42 -6.55
C VAL A 22 -5.47 8.92 -6.53
N VAL A 23 -5.13 9.71 -5.50
CA VAL A 23 -3.88 10.45 -5.41
C VAL A 23 -3.23 10.17 -4.06
N GLY A 24 -1.96 9.78 -4.08
CA GLY A 24 -1.16 9.50 -2.89
C GLY A 24 0.31 9.34 -3.29
N ASP A 25 1.17 8.76 -2.47
CA ASP A 25 1.00 8.61 -1.03
C ASP A 25 2.23 9.17 -0.28
N SER A 26 2.17 9.07 1.05
CA SER A 26 3.23 9.43 1.98
C SER A 26 3.40 8.30 2.98
N HIS A 27 4.63 8.07 3.44
CA HIS A 27 4.93 7.03 4.41
C HIS A 27 5.52 7.61 5.70
N HIS A 28 4.82 7.40 6.80
CA HIS A 28 5.30 7.65 8.15
C HIS A 28 5.32 6.33 8.90
N TYR A 29 6.51 5.92 9.35
CA TYR A 29 6.69 4.68 10.10
C TYR A 29 6.79 4.99 11.59
N ASP A 30 5.97 4.30 12.39
CA ASP A 30 5.94 4.38 13.84
C ASP A 30 5.44 3.03 14.40
N ASP A 31 5.80 2.70 15.64
CA ASP A 31 5.27 1.54 16.36
C ASP A 31 3.78 1.74 16.69
N SER A 32 3.35 3.00 16.81
CA SER A 32 1.96 3.39 17.06
C SER A 32 1.60 4.62 16.21
N PRO A 33 1.31 4.44 14.90
CA PRO A 33 1.03 5.54 14.00
C PRO A 33 -0.22 6.33 14.41
N ASP A 34 -0.17 7.65 14.23
CA ASP A 34 -1.30 8.54 14.45
C ASP A 34 -2.42 8.21 13.44
N PRO A 35 -3.69 8.08 13.86
CA PRO A 35 -4.80 7.81 12.94
C PRO A 35 -5.12 9.00 12.01
N PHE A 36 -4.56 10.19 12.23
CA PHE A 36 -4.82 11.39 11.45
C PHE A 36 -3.69 11.73 10.47
N ALA A 37 -4.06 11.99 9.21
CA ALA A 37 -3.11 12.50 8.22
C ALA A 37 -2.82 13.99 8.44
N PRO A 38 -1.53 14.41 8.44
CA PRO A 38 -1.18 15.82 8.52
C PRO A 38 -1.60 16.59 7.25
N GLN A 39 -2.42 17.64 7.40
CA GLN A 39 -2.89 18.46 6.29
C GLN A 39 -1.75 19.06 5.43
N ALA A 40 -0.61 19.40 6.06
CA ALA A 40 0.55 19.92 5.34
C ALA A 40 1.11 18.90 4.34
N VAL A 41 1.07 17.60 4.67
CA VAL A 41 1.58 16.52 3.80
C VAL A 41 0.63 16.29 2.63
N GLU A 42 -0.68 16.30 2.86
CA GLU A 42 -1.68 16.33 1.77
C GLU A 42 -1.41 17.50 0.83
N GLY A 43 -1.15 18.69 1.36
CA GLY A 43 -0.82 19.87 0.56
C GLY A 43 0.41 19.68 -0.34
N LEU A 44 1.44 18.96 0.13
CA LEU A 44 2.60 18.60 -0.69
C LEU A 44 2.19 17.65 -1.82
N ILE A 45 1.44 16.59 -1.52
CA ILE A 45 0.98 15.58 -2.50
C ILE A 45 0.14 16.24 -3.59
N LEU A 46 -0.87 17.04 -3.21
CA LEU A 46 -1.75 17.71 -4.16
C LEU A 46 -0.98 18.71 -5.02
N ARG A 47 -0.02 19.45 -4.46
CA ARG A 47 0.83 20.34 -5.24
C ARG A 47 1.62 19.58 -6.30
N HIS A 48 2.26 18.46 -5.93
CA HIS A 48 3.04 17.65 -6.89
C HIS A 48 2.16 17.11 -8.01
N MET A 49 0.95 16.63 -7.70
CA MET A 49 -0.03 16.22 -8.72
C MET A 49 -0.41 17.38 -9.64
N THR A 50 -0.76 18.55 -9.08
CA THR A 50 -1.15 19.74 -9.84
C THR A 50 -0.04 20.20 -10.78
N GLU A 51 1.21 20.22 -10.30
CA GLU A 51 2.38 20.57 -11.11
C GLU A 51 2.65 19.55 -12.22
N LEU A 52 2.45 18.25 -11.94
CA LEU A 52 2.67 17.17 -12.90
C LEU A 52 1.60 17.10 -13.99
N LEU A 53 0.34 17.30 -13.64
CA LEU A 53 -0.83 17.07 -14.50
C LEU A 53 -1.47 18.34 -15.05
N ASP A 54 -0.99 19.53 -14.64
CA ASP A 54 -1.57 20.83 -14.99
C ASP A 54 -3.07 20.95 -14.60
N VAL A 55 -3.39 20.55 -13.36
CA VAL A 55 -4.75 20.60 -12.79
C VAL A 55 -4.78 21.62 -11.66
N PRO A 56 -5.01 22.92 -11.93
CA PRO A 56 -4.72 24.00 -10.98
C PRO A 56 -5.62 24.04 -9.75
N GLN A 57 -6.80 23.43 -9.78
CA GLN A 57 -7.78 23.48 -8.69
C GLN A 57 -8.49 22.13 -8.50
N PRO A 58 -7.79 21.12 -7.97
CA PRO A 58 -8.42 19.83 -7.69
C PRO A 58 -9.44 19.98 -6.55
N VAL A 59 -10.61 19.36 -6.71
CA VAL A 59 -11.63 19.26 -5.66
C VAL A 59 -11.48 17.91 -4.98
N VAL A 60 -11.07 17.92 -3.71
CA VAL A 60 -10.97 16.69 -2.91
C VAL A 60 -12.36 16.26 -2.45
N THR A 61 -12.81 15.11 -2.93
CA THR A 61 -14.13 14.55 -2.57
C THR A 61 -14.08 13.72 -1.29
N GLU A 62 -13.02 12.94 -1.10
CA GLU A 62 -12.85 12.00 0.01
C GLU A 62 -11.39 11.92 0.47
N ARG A 63 -11.18 11.49 1.71
CA ARG A 63 -9.86 11.32 2.34
C ARG A 63 -9.87 10.05 3.17
N TRP A 64 -8.77 9.30 3.13
CA TRP A 64 -8.56 8.16 4.00
C TRP A 64 -7.09 8.03 4.39
N VAL A 65 -6.84 7.27 5.46
CA VAL A 65 -5.51 6.88 5.92
C VAL A 65 -5.50 5.36 6.02
N GLY A 66 -4.47 4.74 5.46
CA GLY A 66 -4.21 3.31 5.61
C GLY A 66 -3.10 3.08 6.63
N ILE A 67 -3.24 2.04 7.45
CA ILE A 67 -2.18 1.55 8.33
C ILE A 67 -1.88 0.11 7.92
N TYR A 68 -0.62 -0.18 7.66
CA TYR A 68 -0.15 -1.52 7.34
C TYR A 68 1.20 -1.78 8.04
N PRO A 69 1.48 -3.05 8.38
CA PRO A 69 2.72 -3.40 9.07
C PRO A 69 3.92 -3.22 8.14
N SER A 70 5.05 -2.82 8.70
CA SER A 70 6.34 -2.75 8.01
C SER A 70 7.36 -3.62 8.74
N GLY A 71 8.34 -4.16 8.01
CA GLY A 71 9.30 -5.10 8.58
C GLY A 71 10.49 -5.38 7.65
N PRO A 72 11.47 -6.16 8.12
CA PRO A 72 12.70 -6.44 7.36
C PRO A 72 12.48 -7.40 6.18
N ALA A 73 11.43 -8.23 6.24
CA ALA A 73 11.00 -9.06 5.11
C ALA A 73 9.93 -8.31 4.30
N GLU A 74 9.78 -8.62 3.02
CA GLU A 74 8.71 -8.06 2.19
C GLU A 74 7.35 -8.71 2.49
N ALA A 75 7.35 -10.01 2.74
CA ALA A 75 6.22 -10.80 3.19
C ALA A 75 6.72 -12.06 3.89
N PHE A 76 5.88 -12.69 4.70
CA PHE A 76 6.14 -14.00 5.29
C PHE A 76 4.87 -14.84 5.40
N ALA A 77 5.06 -16.15 5.40
CA ALA A 77 4.05 -17.14 5.71
C ALA A 77 4.67 -18.22 6.62
N GLU A 78 4.25 -18.25 7.87
CA GLU A 78 4.73 -19.19 8.89
C GLU A 78 3.68 -20.26 9.18
N ALA A 79 4.15 -21.47 9.53
CA ALA A 79 3.31 -22.60 9.91
C ALA A 79 3.71 -23.07 11.31
N PRO A 80 3.20 -22.43 12.38
CA PRO A 80 3.55 -22.80 13.76
C PRO A 80 3.03 -24.21 14.13
N ASP A 81 2.00 -24.70 13.45
CA ASP A 81 1.47 -26.06 13.54
C ASP A 81 0.83 -26.48 12.20
N GLU A 82 0.34 -27.73 12.13
CA GLU A 82 -0.23 -28.29 10.89
C GLU A 82 -1.49 -27.54 10.40
N ALA A 83 -2.31 -27.03 11.32
CA ALA A 83 -3.61 -26.43 11.04
C ALA A 83 -3.57 -24.89 10.94
N THR A 84 -2.46 -24.25 11.30
CA THR A 84 -2.34 -22.79 11.38
C THR A 84 -1.38 -22.24 10.33
N ARG A 85 -1.74 -21.11 9.71
CA ARG A 85 -0.85 -20.27 8.91
C ARG A 85 -0.89 -18.84 9.43
N VAL A 86 0.27 -18.23 9.62
CA VAL A 86 0.42 -16.81 9.95
C VAL A 86 1.04 -16.13 8.74
N VAL A 87 0.28 -15.25 8.09
CA VAL A 87 0.68 -14.63 6.83
C VAL A 87 0.59 -13.12 6.96
N GLN A 88 1.64 -12.43 6.55
CA GLN A 88 1.63 -10.98 6.49
C GLN A 88 2.49 -10.47 5.34
N VAL A 89 2.00 -9.42 4.68
CA VAL A 89 2.80 -8.60 3.76
C VAL A 89 3.24 -7.37 4.53
N THR A 90 4.55 -7.15 4.60
CA THR A 90 5.18 -6.07 5.38
C THR A 90 5.84 -5.03 4.47
N SER A 91 5.44 -5.02 3.19
CA SER A 91 5.82 -4.07 2.16
C SER A 91 4.58 -3.40 1.55
N GLY A 92 4.79 -2.41 0.68
CA GLY A 92 3.72 -1.75 -0.08
C GLY A 92 3.10 -2.58 -1.21
N THR A 93 3.36 -3.90 -1.30
CA THR A 93 2.93 -4.72 -2.46
C THR A 93 1.69 -5.57 -2.20
N GLY A 94 1.08 -5.49 -1.01
CA GLY A 94 0.02 -6.42 -0.58
C GLY A 94 -1.17 -6.51 -1.53
N MET A 95 -1.61 -5.40 -2.12
CA MET A 95 -2.72 -5.41 -3.09
C MET A 95 -2.38 -6.17 -4.38
N SER A 96 -1.12 -6.14 -4.81
CA SER A 96 -0.67 -6.78 -6.06
C SER A 96 -0.32 -8.25 -5.85
N THR A 97 0.26 -8.60 -4.69
CA THR A 97 0.77 -9.95 -4.42
C THR A 97 -0.18 -10.82 -3.61
N GLY A 98 -1.21 -10.24 -2.98
CA GLY A 98 -2.08 -10.93 -2.03
C GLY A 98 -2.77 -12.17 -2.58
N PHE A 99 -3.19 -12.16 -3.86
CA PHE A 99 -3.84 -13.31 -4.47
C PHE A 99 -2.90 -14.50 -4.67
N ALA A 100 -1.68 -14.26 -5.16
CA ALA A 100 -0.68 -15.32 -5.34
C ALA A 100 -0.26 -15.90 -3.99
N ILE A 101 0.01 -15.02 -3.00
CA ILE A 101 0.33 -15.43 -1.63
C ILE A 101 -0.79 -16.30 -1.03
N ALA A 102 -2.06 -15.88 -1.19
CA ALA A 102 -3.19 -16.65 -0.69
C ALA A 102 -3.30 -18.03 -1.34
N GLU A 103 -3.09 -18.11 -2.66
CA GLU A 103 -3.15 -19.38 -3.40
C GLU A 103 -2.08 -20.37 -2.90
N GLU A 104 -0.83 -19.93 -2.78
CA GLU A 104 0.30 -20.74 -2.29
C GLU A 104 0.08 -21.20 -0.84
N VAL A 105 -0.33 -20.29 0.04
CA VAL A 105 -0.55 -20.60 1.46
C VAL A 105 -1.69 -21.58 1.64
N VAL A 106 -2.82 -21.37 0.97
CA VAL A 106 -3.99 -22.25 1.09
C VAL A 106 -3.68 -23.64 0.53
N ALA A 107 -3.00 -23.73 -0.62
CA ALA A 107 -2.58 -25.01 -1.18
C ALA A 107 -1.71 -25.80 -0.19
N GLY A 108 -0.73 -25.13 0.43
CA GLY A 108 0.12 -25.72 1.46
C GLY A 108 -0.60 -26.07 2.76
N LEU A 109 -1.72 -25.41 3.09
CA LEU A 109 -2.54 -25.73 4.27
C LEU A 109 -3.40 -26.97 4.06
N VAL A 110 -3.99 -27.13 2.88
CA VAL A 110 -4.92 -28.24 2.59
C VAL A 110 -4.23 -29.46 1.95
N GLY A 111 -2.91 -29.42 1.76
CA GLY A 111 -2.14 -30.51 1.14
C GLY A 111 -2.38 -30.64 -0.37
N ALA A 112 -2.78 -29.55 -1.04
CA ALA A 112 -2.91 -29.51 -2.49
C ALA A 112 -1.55 -29.24 -3.16
N ALA A 113 -1.43 -29.58 -4.45
CA ALA A 113 -0.25 -29.21 -5.21
C ALA A 113 -0.16 -27.68 -5.33
N ALA A 114 1.04 -27.13 -5.13
CA ALA A 114 1.28 -25.70 -5.31
C ALA A 114 0.98 -25.27 -6.77
N PRO A 115 0.45 -24.05 -6.99
CA PRO A 115 0.20 -23.54 -8.33
C PRO A 115 1.50 -23.48 -9.13
N ARG A 116 1.42 -23.78 -10.42
CA ARG A 116 2.54 -23.52 -11.33
C ARG A 116 2.38 -22.11 -11.86
N HIS A 117 3.05 -21.14 -11.25
CA HIS A 117 3.16 -19.81 -11.82
C HIS A 117 4.05 -19.88 -13.07
N ALA A 118 3.48 -19.56 -14.24
CA ALA A 118 4.26 -19.43 -15.47
C ALA A 118 5.11 -18.16 -15.37
N ALA A 119 6.42 -18.33 -15.51
CA ALA A 119 7.38 -17.22 -15.67
C ALA A 119 7.32 -16.63 -17.08
#